data_AF-C0C2T3-F1
#
_entry.id   AF-C0C2T3-F1
#
_cell.length_a   1.000
_cell.length_b   1.000
_cell.length_c   1.000
_cell.angle_alpha   90.00
_cell.angle_beta   90.00
_cell.angle_gamma   90.00
#
_symmetry.space_group_name_H-M   'P 1'
#
loop_
_entity.id
_entity.type
_entity.pdbx_description
1 polymer ?
#
loop_
_entity_poly.entity_id
_entity_poly.type
_entity_poly.pdbx_seq_one_letter_code
_entity_poly.pdbx_strand_id
1 'polypeptide(L)'
;MFYTEMLQQTVIYKMRREYSLQKRIFKQDPPYPADEQQGASPGTLEPGADKLTFGEEGMAKLEFNEKLQKLRKSKNLTQEQLAEILSVSRTAISKWESGRGYPSIDSLKEISKFFTISLDDLLSSEEILNAAQEDTDRKIHHFIDLTFGLLDCSVASFFFLPIFGQNVGNVIESVSLLSFTKAESYIIIPYMVIVIGIILCGVLTLALQNCTTPLWIATKSKLSLGLSVLATLSFMLSLQPYAGMFILIFMSIKALLLIKWA
;
A
#
# COMPACT_ATOMS: atom_id res chain seq x y z
N MET A 1 15.29 -14.89 14.79
CA MET A 1 14.57 -14.22 13.69
C MET A 1 13.93 -15.23 12.72
N PHE A 2 14.62 -16.28 12.27
CA PHE A 2 14.02 -17.33 11.42
C PHE A 2 13.01 -18.25 12.14
N TYR A 3 13.27 -18.60 13.41
CA TYR A 3 12.36 -19.47 14.18
C TYR A 3 11.01 -18.82 14.50
N THR A 4 10.98 -17.49 14.66
CA THR A 4 9.76 -16.73 14.93
C THR A 4 8.85 -16.66 13.71
N GLU A 5 9.40 -16.53 12.50
CA GLU A 5 8.61 -16.54 11.25
C GLU A 5 8.07 -17.95 10.92
N MET A 6 8.88 -19.00 11.12
CA MET A 6 8.42 -20.39 10.95
C MET A 6 7.30 -20.76 11.93
N LEU A 7 7.38 -20.30 13.19
CA LEU A 7 6.33 -20.52 14.17
C LEU A 7 5.05 -19.76 13.81
N GLN A 8 5.15 -18.51 13.33
CA GLN A 8 3.98 -17.76 12.84
C GLN A 8 3.32 -18.46 11.64
N GLN A 9 4.08 -18.91 10.65
CA GLN A 9 3.51 -19.64 9.51
C GLN A 9 2.85 -20.96 9.92
N THR A 10 3.45 -21.67 10.88
CA THR A 10 2.90 -22.94 11.38
C THR A 10 1.58 -22.73 12.15
N VAL A 11 1.48 -21.67 12.95
CA VAL A 11 0.25 -21.30 13.67
C VAL A 11 -0.86 -20.89 12.70
N ILE A 12 -0.52 -20.06 11.70
CA ILE A 12 -1.46 -19.61 10.67
C ILE A 12 -1.98 -20.80 9.84
N TYR A 13 -1.09 -21.75 9.50
CA TYR A 13 -1.47 -22.95 8.76
C TYR A 13 -2.39 -23.88 9.58
N LYS A 14 -2.09 -24.09 10.87
CA LYS A 14 -2.96 -24.86 11.77
C LYS A 14 -4.36 -24.23 11.90
N MET A 15 -4.44 -22.91 12.11
CA MET A 15 -5.72 -22.19 12.20
C MET A 15 -6.54 -22.28 10.90
N ARG A 16 -5.91 -22.14 9.74
CA ARG A 16 -6.57 -22.28 8.43
C ARG A 16 -7.11 -23.70 8.20
N ARG A 17 -6.41 -24.73 8.70
CA ARG A 17 -6.82 -26.14 8.59
C ARG A 17 -8.00 -26.48 9.51
N GLU A 18 -8.00 -26.01 10.75
CA GLU A 18 -9.12 -26.24 11.68
C GLU A 18 -10.41 -25.55 11.21
N TYR A 19 -10.31 -24.31 10.72
CA TYR A 19 -11.43 -23.58 10.13
C TYR A 19 -12.05 -24.30 8.91
N SER A 20 -11.20 -24.87 8.03
CA SER A 20 -11.67 -25.60 6.85
C SER A 20 -12.28 -26.97 7.18
N LEU A 21 -11.90 -27.58 8.31
CA LEU A 21 -12.55 -28.78 8.84
C LEU A 21 -13.90 -28.46 9.49
N GLN A 22 -13.99 -27.41 10.31
CA GLN A 22 -15.27 -26.95 10.89
C GLN A 22 -16.30 -26.60 9.79
N LYS A 23 -15.85 -25.93 8.71
CA LYS A 23 -16.70 -25.58 7.57
C LYS A 23 -17.20 -26.79 6.76
N ARG A 24 -16.51 -27.94 6.81
CA ARG A 24 -16.95 -29.20 6.19
C ARG A 24 -17.92 -29.97 7.08
N ILE A 25 -17.69 -29.96 8.39
CA ILE A 25 -18.57 -30.61 9.38
C ILE A 25 -19.94 -29.92 9.41
N PHE A 26 -19.99 -28.59 9.25
CA PHE A 26 -21.23 -27.81 9.22
C PHE A 26 -22.04 -27.94 7.90
N LYS A 27 -21.55 -28.70 6.90
CA LYS A 27 -22.19 -28.82 5.58
C LYS A 27 -22.89 -30.16 5.33
N GLN A 28 -22.99 -31.02 6.34
CA GLN A 28 -23.70 -32.29 6.28
C GLN A 28 -24.86 -32.28 7.29
N ASP A 29 -26.00 -31.71 6.91
CA ASP A 29 -27.25 -31.91 7.64
C ASP A 29 -27.87 -33.27 7.26
N PRO A 30 -28.46 -34.03 8.22
CA PRO A 30 -29.21 -35.26 7.93
C PRO A 30 -30.61 -34.92 7.40
N PRO A 31 -31.29 -35.85 6.69
CA PRO A 31 -32.59 -35.57 6.10
C PRO A 31 -33.70 -35.70 7.15
N TYR A 32 -34.64 -34.74 7.21
CA TYR A 32 -35.91 -34.93 7.91
C TYR A 32 -37.07 -34.93 6.90
N PRO A 33 -38.05 -35.86 7.02
CA PRO A 33 -39.13 -36.03 6.04
C PRO A 33 -40.29 -35.06 6.25
N ALA A 34 -41.10 -34.91 5.21
CA ALA A 34 -42.28 -34.07 5.16
C ALA A 34 -43.54 -34.77 5.70
N ASP A 35 -44.53 -33.92 6.04
CA ASP A 35 -45.99 -34.15 6.14
C ASP A 35 -46.59 -34.55 7.51
N GLU A 36 -47.37 -33.63 8.10
CA GLU A 36 -48.84 -33.78 8.31
C GLU A 36 -49.45 -32.57 9.03
N GLN A 37 -50.56 -32.05 8.50
CA GLN A 37 -51.43 -31.03 9.10
C GLN A 37 -52.59 -31.70 9.85
N GLN A 38 -53.04 -31.12 10.98
CA GLN A 38 -54.44 -30.71 11.31
C GLN A 38 -54.75 -30.70 12.83
N GLY A 39 -55.48 -29.65 13.30
CA GLY A 39 -56.49 -29.79 14.38
C GLY A 39 -56.55 -28.79 15.56
N ALA A 40 -57.49 -27.83 15.51
CA ALA A 40 -58.41 -27.34 16.56
C ALA A 40 -58.03 -26.33 17.72
N SER A 41 -58.55 -25.09 17.61
CA SER A 41 -59.40 -24.25 18.53
C SER A 41 -58.98 -23.82 19.99
N PRO A 42 -59.64 -22.84 20.69
CA PRO A 42 -59.13 -21.46 20.89
C PRO A 42 -59.12 -20.90 22.35
N GLY A 43 -58.46 -19.74 22.57
CA GLY A 43 -58.52 -18.90 23.80
C GLY A 43 -57.18 -18.88 24.57
N THR A 44 -56.52 -17.77 24.87
CA THR A 44 -56.92 -16.67 25.76
C THR A 44 -55.93 -15.50 25.59
N LEU A 45 -56.40 -14.25 25.66
CA LEU A 45 -55.59 -13.02 25.66
C LEU A 45 -55.09 -12.69 27.07
N GLU A 46 -53.77 -12.54 27.25
CA GLU A 46 -53.12 -11.81 28.35
C GLU A 46 -51.95 -10.99 27.74
N PRO A 47 -51.76 -9.70 28.11
CA PRO A 47 -50.81 -8.81 27.45
C PRO A 47 -49.39 -8.93 28.02
N GLY A 48 -48.43 -9.23 27.14
CA GLY A 48 -47.02 -9.37 27.48
C GLY A 48 -46.31 -8.03 27.71
N ALA A 49 -45.59 -7.94 28.82
CA ALA A 49 -44.48 -7.02 28.99
C ALA A 49 -43.35 -7.42 28.03
N ASP A 50 -43.05 -6.54 27.09
CA ASP A 50 -42.03 -6.73 26.05
C ASP A 50 -40.62 -6.73 26.67
N LYS A 51 -40.13 -7.92 27.02
CA LYS A 51 -38.70 -8.20 27.13
C LYS A 51 -38.18 -8.41 25.70
N LEU A 52 -37.51 -7.38 25.18
CA LEU A 52 -36.64 -7.47 24.01
C LEU A 52 -35.46 -8.40 24.30
N THR A 53 -35.69 -9.71 24.23
CA THR A 53 -34.64 -10.71 24.04
C THR A 53 -34.34 -10.75 22.54
N PHE A 54 -33.28 -10.06 22.14
CA PHE A 54 -32.72 -10.22 20.80
C PHE A 54 -32.21 -11.65 20.63
N GLY A 55 -32.88 -12.42 19.76
CA GLY A 55 -32.42 -13.73 19.32
C GLY A 55 -31.17 -13.61 18.45
N GLU A 56 -30.21 -14.49 18.70
CA GLU A 56 -28.89 -14.56 18.03
C GLU A 56 -28.96 -15.12 16.60
N GLU A 57 -30.16 -15.42 16.07
CA GLU A 57 -30.37 -15.99 14.74
C GLU A 57 -30.72 -14.90 13.72
N GLY A 58 -29.70 -14.25 13.14
CA GLY A 58 -29.93 -13.31 12.03
C GLY A 58 -28.84 -12.27 11.75
N MET A 59 -27.66 -12.36 12.36
CA MET A 59 -26.57 -11.43 12.05
C MET A 59 -25.87 -11.81 10.74
N ALA A 60 -26.47 -11.40 9.62
CA ALA A 60 -25.66 -10.96 8.49
C ALA A 60 -24.72 -9.88 9.05
N LYS A 61 -23.44 -10.23 9.19
CA LYS A 61 -22.38 -9.36 9.69
C LYS A 61 -22.35 -8.13 8.79
N LEU A 62 -22.85 -7.00 9.29
CA LEU A 62 -22.89 -5.75 8.53
C LEU A 62 -21.44 -5.32 8.25
N GLU A 63 -21.14 -5.09 6.98
CA GLU A 63 -19.88 -4.50 6.52
C GLU A 63 -19.73 -3.07 7.05
N PHE A 64 -18.49 -2.60 7.21
CA PHE A 64 -18.16 -1.29 7.77
C PHE A 64 -18.94 -0.13 7.14
N ASN A 65 -19.08 -0.13 5.81
CA ASN A 65 -19.73 0.95 5.08
C ASN A 65 -21.21 1.11 5.49
N GLU A 66 -21.93 0.00 5.66
CA GLU A 66 -23.32 -0.01 6.09
C GLU A 66 -23.44 0.38 7.57
N LYS A 67 -22.49 -0.08 8.37
CA LYS A 67 -22.43 0.21 9.81
C LYS A 67 -22.19 1.69 10.08
N LEU A 68 -21.24 2.30 9.37
CA LEU A 68 -20.96 3.73 9.42
C LEU A 68 -22.21 4.54 9.02
N GLN A 69 -22.90 4.13 7.95
CA GLN A 69 -24.10 4.82 7.52
C GLN A 69 -25.23 4.72 8.56
N LYS A 70 -25.41 3.55 9.20
CA LYS A 70 -26.38 3.35 10.29
C LYS A 70 -26.05 4.22 11.51
N LEU A 71 -24.79 4.24 11.94
CA LEU A 71 -24.32 5.07 13.05
C LEU A 71 -24.52 6.57 12.78
N ARG A 72 -24.25 7.03 11.55
CA ARG A 72 -24.51 8.42 11.16
C ARG A 72 -26.01 8.75 11.24
N LYS A 73 -26.85 7.87 10.69
CA LYS A 73 -28.31 8.06 10.68
C LYS A 73 -28.91 8.00 12.08
N SER A 74 -28.40 7.16 12.99
CA SER A 74 -28.90 7.10 14.37
C SER A 74 -28.64 8.38 15.17
N LYS A 75 -27.62 9.15 14.81
CA LYS A 75 -27.36 10.50 15.34
C LYS A 75 -27.98 11.64 14.51
N ASN A 76 -28.79 11.35 13.50
CA ASN A 76 -29.43 12.32 12.61
C ASN A 76 -28.45 13.30 11.91
N LEU A 77 -27.24 12.84 11.57
CA LEU A 77 -26.21 13.66 10.94
C LEU A 77 -26.24 13.55 9.42
N THR A 78 -25.94 14.63 8.71
CA THR A 78 -25.63 14.60 7.27
C THR A 78 -24.20 14.13 7.01
N GLN A 79 -23.87 13.75 5.77
CA GLN A 79 -22.49 13.38 5.41
C GLN A 79 -21.53 14.56 5.60
N GLU A 80 -21.95 15.78 5.23
CA GLU A 80 -21.22 17.02 5.50
C GLU A 80 -20.93 17.22 7.00
N GLN A 81 -21.94 17.09 7.86
CA GLN A 81 -21.77 17.28 9.30
C GLN A 81 -20.82 16.25 9.91
N LEU A 82 -20.95 14.98 9.53
CA LEU A 82 -20.03 13.95 9.98
C LEU A 82 -18.59 14.22 9.50
N ALA A 83 -18.43 14.71 8.27
CA ALA A 83 -17.13 15.06 7.70
C ALA A 83 -16.46 16.19 8.50
N GLU A 84 -17.23 17.23 8.85
CA GLU A 84 -16.75 18.35 9.67
C GLU A 84 -16.32 17.90 11.07
N ILE A 85 -17.14 17.07 11.73
CA ILE A 85 -16.82 16.51 13.05
C ILE A 85 -15.55 15.67 13.02
N LEU A 86 -15.40 14.81 12.00
CA LEU A 86 -14.24 13.93 11.85
C LEU A 86 -13.03 14.63 11.19
N SER A 87 -13.12 15.93 10.89
CA SER A 87 -12.08 16.71 10.22
C SER A 87 -11.59 16.08 8.90
N VAL A 88 -12.51 15.54 8.11
CA VAL A 88 -12.24 14.95 6.79
C VAL A 88 -13.10 15.58 5.70
N SER A 89 -12.76 15.33 4.43
CA SER A 89 -13.60 15.79 3.33
C SER A 89 -14.92 15.02 3.28
N ARG A 90 -16.02 15.70 2.90
CA ARG A 90 -17.31 15.05 2.65
C ARG A 90 -17.21 13.93 1.59
N THR A 91 -16.34 14.11 0.61
CA THR A 91 -16.04 13.08 -0.40
C THR A 91 -15.43 11.82 0.22
N ALA A 92 -14.64 11.94 1.29
CA ALA A 92 -14.12 10.78 2.02
C ALA A 92 -15.25 9.99 2.69
N ILE A 93 -16.15 10.67 3.44
CA ILE A 93 -17.32 10.04 4.06
C ILE A 93 -18.19 9.33 3.00
N SER A 94 -18.46 10.01 1.88
CA SER A 94 -19.23 9.43 0.77
C SER A 94 -18.57 8.17 0.20
N LYS A 95 -17.25 8.17 0.03
CA LYS A 95 -16.49 7.00 -0.44
C LYS A 95 -16.60 5.84 0.55
N TRP A 96 -16.44 6.11 1.84
CA TRP A 96 -16.51 5.11 2.92
C TRP A 96 -17.90 4.47 3.01
N GLU A 97 -18.97 5.27 3.04
CA GLU A 97 -20.35 4.74 3.08
C GLU A 97 -20.73 3.96 1.80
N SER A 98 -20.09 4.26 0.67
CA SER A 98 -20.30 3.55 -0.60
C SER A 98 -19.40 2.32 -0.80
N GLY A 99 -18.51 1.99 0.13
CA GLY A 99 -17.53 0.90 -0.01
C GLY A 99 -16.47 1.11 -1.09
N ARG A 100 -16.33 2.33 -1.65
CA ARG A 100 -15.35 2.67 -2.71
C ARG A 100 -14.00 3.14 -2.18
N GLY A 101 -13.85 3.15 -0.87
CA GLY A 101 -12.63 3.53 -0.21
C GLY A 101 -12.75 3.22 1.26
N TYR A 102 -11.61 2.99 1.89
CA TYR A 102 -11.53 2.61 3.28
C TYR A 102 -10.86 3.73 4.10
N PRO A 103 -11.31 4.02 5.33
CA PRO A 103 -10.69 5.01 6.21
C PRO A 103 -9.28 4.58 6.64
N SER A 104 -8.41 5.55 6.93
CA SER A 104 -7.12 5.28 7.58
C SER A 104 -7.32 4.78 9.01
N ILE A 105 -6.30 4.16 9.61
CA ILE A 105 -6.32 3.75 11.02
C ILE A 105 -6.67 4.93 11.94
N ASP A 106 -6.13 6.12 11.68
CA ASP A 106 -6.41 7.29 12.50
C ASP A 106 -7.86 7.75 12.35
N SER A 107 -8.40 7.74 11.13
CA SER A 107 -9.82 8.02 10.89
C SER A 107 -10.73 6.99 11.58
N LEU A 108 -10.37 5.72 11.59
CA LEU A 108 -11.10 4.67 12.29
C LEU A 108 -11.13 4.90 13.81
N LYS A 109 -10.00 5.31 14.39
CA LYS A 109 -9.93 5.69 15.82
C LYS A 109 -10.85 6.87 16.12
N GLU A 110 -10.86 7.88 15.27
CA GLU A 110 -11.75 9.05 15.48
C GLU A 110 -13.24 8.68 15.34
N ILE A 111 -13.59 7.82 14.39
CA ILE A 111 -14.96 7.27 14.26
C ILE A 111 -15.34 6.50 15.53
N SER A 112 -14.48 5.59 15.98
CA SER A 112 -14.67 4.78 17.20
C SER A 112 -14.89 5.67 18.44
N LYS A 113 -14.06 6.71 18.61
CA LYS A 113 -14.22 7.68 19.70
C LYS A 113 -15.54 8.45 19.62
N PHE A 114 -15.88 8.98 18.44
CA PHE A 114 -17.06 9.81 18.25
C PHE A 114 -18.38 9.05 18.48
N PHE A 115 -18.45 7.80 18.03
CA PHE A 115 -19.61 6.93 18.26
C PHE A 115 -19.54 6.15 19.58
N THR A 116 -18.41 6.23 20.30
CA THR A 116 -18.19 5.55 21.58
C THR A 116 -18.40 4.03 21.45
N ILE A 117 -17.79 3.45 20.42
CA ILE A 117 -17.82 2.02 20.12
C ILE A 117 -16.38 1.50 19.99
N SER A 118 -16.14 0.23 20.30
CA SER A 118 -14.82 -0.37 20.10
C SER A 118 -14.52 -0.54 18.60
N LEU A 119 -13.24 -0.70 18.23
CA LEU A 119 -12.87 -1.00 16.84
C LEU A 119 -13.38 -2.37 16.41
N ASP A 120 -13.43 -3.35 17.31
CA ASP A 120 -14.01 -4.69 17.07
C ASP A 120 -15.53 -4.62 16.87
N ASP A 121 -16.19 -3.64 17.51
CA ASP A 121 -17.60 -3.33 17.29
C ASP A 121 -17.81 -2.43 16.08
N LEU A 122 -16.79 -1.84 15.47
CA LEU A 122 -16.94 -1.04 14.25
C LEU A 122 -16.60 -1.86 13.00
N LEU A 123 -15.64 -2.77 13.13
CA LEU A 123 -15.03 -3.54 12.06
C LEU A 123 -15.01 -5.02 12.41
N SER A 124 -15.20 -5.85 11.41
CA SER A 124 -14.85 -7.26 11.52
C SER A 124 -13.33 -7.45 11.70
N SER A 125 -12.92 -8.56 12.33
CA SER A 125 -11.49 -8.88 12.45
C SER A 125 -10.77 -8.94 11.09
N GLU A 126 -11.47 -9.33 10.02
CA GLU A 126 -10.94 -9.33 8.66
C GLU A 126 -10.71 -7.90 8.14
N GLU A 127 -11.67 -7.01 8.36
CA GLU A 127 -11.58 -5.59 8.01
C GLU A 127 -10.48 -4.84 8.79
N ILE A 128 -10.26 -5.17 10.06
CA ILE A 128 -9.16 -4.63 10.87
C ILE A 128 -7.81 -5.04 10.27
N LEU A 129 -7.65 -6.32 9.93
CA LEU A 129 -6.44 -6.83 9.32
C LEU A 129 -6.19 -6.19 7.95
N ASN A 130 -7.23 -6.06 7.12
CA ASN A 130 -7.12 -5.41 5.81
C ASN A 130 -6.71 -3.94 5.94
N ALA A 131 -7.33 -3.19 6.87
CA ALA A 131 -6.99 -1.79 7.12
C ALA A 131 -5.53 -1.61 7.57
N ALA A 132 -5.06 -2.50 8.44
CA ALA A 132 -3.68 -2.49 8.92
C ALA A 132 -2.68 -2.85 7.81
N GLN A 133 -3.04 -3.80 6.95
CA GLN A 133 -2.26 -4.19 5.78
C GLN A 133 -2.14 -3.02 4.80
N GLU A 134 -3.25 -2.38 4.42
CA GLU A 134 -3.25 -1.24 3.48
C GLU A 134 -2.41 -0.07 3.98
N ASP A 135 -2.48 0.26 5.28
CA ASP A 135 -1.66 1.33 5.88
C ASP A 135 -0.17 0.99 5.85
N THR A 136 0.17 -0.28 6.08
CA THR A 136 1.55 -0.78 6.01
C THR A 136 2.07 -0.69 4.58
N ASP A 137 1.31 -1.19 3.60
CA ASP A 137 1.67 -1.16 2.19
C ASP A 137 1.85 0.27 1.67
N ARG A 138 0.97 1.21 2.08
CA ARG A 138 1.12 2.64 1.76
C ARG A 138 2.44 3.22 2.27
N LYS A 139 2.80 2.93 3.52
CA LYS A 139 4.07 3.42 4.12
C LYS A 139 5.29 2.84 3.41
N ILE A 140 5.22 1.56 3.05
CA ILE A 140 6.29 0.88 2.31
C ILE A 140 6.46 1.53 0.93
N HIS A 141 5.38 1.71 0.17
CA HIS A 141 5.47 2.35 -1.15
C HIS A 141 5.99 3.79 -1.05
N HIS A 142 5.56 4.55 -0.04
CA HIS A 142 6.09 5.89 0.23
C HIS A 142 7.60 5.87 0.51
N PHE A 143 8.08 4.89 1.29
CA PHE A 143 9.51 4.70 1.57
C PHE A 143 10.31 4.27 0.34
N ILE A 144 9.74 3.41 -0.51
CA ILE A 144 10.37 3.01 -1.78
C ILE A 144 10.55 4.23 -2.68
N ASP A 145 9.53 5.08 -2.82
CA ASP A 145 9.61 6.30 -3.62
C ASP A 145 10.68 7.26 -3.12
N LEU A 146 10.77 7.45 -1.80
CA LEU A 146 11.80 8.27 -1.18
C LEU A 146 13.20 7.72 -1.51
N THR A 147 13.36 6.40 -1.40
CA THR A 147 14.63 5.73 -1.68
C THR A 147 15.01 5.87 -3.15
N PHE A 148 14.08 5.69 -4.08
CA PHE A 148 14.32 5.86 -5.51
C PHE A 148 14.74 7.30 -5.84
N GLY A 149 13.97 8.28 -5.36
CA GLY A 149 14.27 9.70 -5.56
C GLY A 149 15.61 10.10 -4.98
N LEU A 150 15.96 9.62 -3.78
CA LEU A 150 17.23 9.91 -3.13
C LEU A 150 18.42 9.29 -3.90
N LEU A 151 18.31 8.03 -4.34
CA LEU A 151 19.34 7.38 -5.14
C LEU A 151 19.56 8.12 -6.47
N ASP A 152 18.49 8.55 -7.14
CA ASP A 152 18.59 9.33 -8.38
C ASP A 152 19.25 10.70 -8.15
N CYS A 153 18.90 11.40 -7.08
CA CYS A 153 19.54 12.67 -6.72
C CYS A 153 21.02 12.48 -6.34
N SER A 154 21.38 11.34 -5.75
CA SER A 154 22.77 11.06 -5.36
C SER A 154 23.74 11.02 -6.54
N VAL A 155 23.25 10.77 -7.76
CA VAL A 155 24.03 10.84 -9.00
C VAL A 155 24.58 12.25 -9.26
N ALA A 156 24.03 13.30 -8.65
CA ALA A 156 24.63 14.65 -8.68
C ALA A 156 26.08 14.68 -8.15
N SER A 157 26.45 13.72 -7.30
CA SER A 157 27.82 13.55 -6.84
C SER A 157 28.82 13.33 -7.99
N PHE A 158 28.37 12.82 -9.14
CA PHE A 158 29.22 12.55 -10.30
C PHE A 158 29.80 13.81 -10.94
N PHE A 159 29.17 14.97 -10.72
CA PHE A 159 29.72 16.26 -11.14
C PHE A 159 31.00 16.62 -10.36
N PHE A 160 31.14 16.12 -9.13
CA PHE A 160 32.20 16.53 -8.21
C PHE A 160 33.20 15.41 -7.90
N LEU A 161 32.78 14.14 -7.94
CA LEU A 161 33.65 13.01 -7.61
C LEU A 161 34.50 12.57 -8.82
N PRO A 162 35.79 12.26 -8.61
CA PRO A 162 36.68 11.79 -9.67
C PRO A 162 36.45 10.31 -10.00
N ILE A 163 35.34 10.00 -10.68
CA ILE A 163 34.93 8.63 -11.02
C ILE A 163 35.15 8.28 -12.50
N PHE A 164 35.40 9.27 -13.36
CA PHE A 164 35.60 9.06 -14.79
C PHE A 164 37.09 8.95 -15.09
N GLY A 165 37.48 7.92 -15.84
CA GLY A 165 38.86 7.73 -16.28
C GLY A 165 39.09 8.47 -17.59
N GLN A 166 40.07 9.37 -17.61
CA GLN A 166 40.51 10.09 -18.80
C GLN A 166 41.98 9.80 -19.09
N ASN A 167 42.31 9.55 -20.35
CA ASN A 167 43.69 9.34 -20.76
C ASN A 167 44.38 10.70 -20.98
N VAL A 168 45.44 10.96 -20.22
CA VAL A 168 46.26 12.16 -20.31
C VAL A 168 47.70 11.73 -20.62
N GLY A 169 48.03 11.73 -21.92
CA GLY A 169 49.34 11.27 -22.38
C GLY A 169 49.49 9.76 -22.23
N ASN A 170 50.23 9.31 -21.21
CA ASN A 170 50.48 7.89 -20.94
C ASN A 170 49.96 7.43 -19.56
N VAL A 171 49.17 8.28 -18.88
CA VAL A 171 48.61 8.03 -17.55
C VAL A 171 47.09 8.17 -17.61
N ILE A 172 46.39 7.28 -16.90
CA ILE A 172 44.93 7.37 -16.71
C ILE A 172 44.69 8.18 -15.45
N GLU A 173 44.13 9.38 -15.60
CA GLU A 173 43.72 10.22 -14.49
C GLU A 173 42.23 10.03 -14.21
N SER A 174 41.85 9.97 -12.93
CA SER A 174 40.46 10.00 -12.53
C SER A 174 39.98 11.45 -12.35
N VAL A 175 38.91 11.81 -13.05
CA VAL A 175 38.36 13.16 -13.09
C VAL A 175 36.86 13.12 -12.85
N SER A 176 36.31 14.24 -12.39
CA SER A 176 34.86 14.39 -12.28
C SER A 176 34.22 14.67 -13.62
N LEU A 177 32.90 14.53 -13.72
CA LEU A 177 32.20 14.79 -14.98
C LEU A 177 32.40 16.23 -15.48
N LEU A 178 32.50 17.20 -14.57
CA LEU A 178 32.77 18.60 -14.91
C LEU A 178 34.18 18.81 -15.51
N SER A 179 35.16 18.05 -15.01
CA SER A 179 36.56 18.13 -15.45
C SER A 179 36.89 17.19 -16.62
N PHE A 180 35.92 16.38 -17.08
CA PHE A 180 36.10 15.40 -18.15
C PHE A 180 36.09 16.05 -19.55
N THR A 181 37.03 16.97 -19.81
CA THR A 181 37.01 17.85 -21.00
C THR A 181 37.83 17.37 -22.18
N LYS A 182 38.83 16.50 -21.97
CA LYS A 182 39.69 15.94 -23.04
C LYS A 182 39.06 14.80 -23.83
N ALA A 183 37.84 14.39 -23.48
CA ALA A 183 37.11 13.37 -24.22
C ALA A 183 36.37 14.02 -25.40
N GLU A 184 36.05 13.23 -26.41
CA GLU A 184 35.31 13.72 -27.55
C GLU A 184 33.92 14.23 -27.15
N SER A 185 33.48 15.32 -27.76
CA SER A 185 32.22 16.00 -27.39
C SER A 185 31.00 15.09 -27.50
N TYR A 186 31.01 14.14 -28.44
CA TYR A 186 29.93 13.16 -28.61
C TYR A 186 29.80 12.16 -27.45
N ILE A 187 30.79 12.05 -26.56
CA ILE A 187 30.75 11.23 -25.34
C ILE A 187 30.30 12.07 -24.14
N ILE A 188 30.80 13.30 -24.03
CA ILE A 188 30.52 14.17 -22.88
C ILE A 188 29.05 14.60 -22.85
N ILE A 189 28.50 15.02 -24.00
CA ILE A 189 27.11 15.49 -24.10
C ILE A 189 26.10 14.44 -23.62
N PRO A 190 26.11 13.17 -24.10
CA PRO A 190 25.15 12.18 -23.62
C PRO A 190 25.32 11.86 -22.14
N TYR A 191 26.53 11.89 -21.58
CA TYR A 191 26.73 11.72 -20.13
C TYR A 191 26.06 12.82 -19.33
N MET A 192 26.23 14.07 -19.75
CA MET A 192 25.56 15.20 -19.11
C MET A 192 24.04 15.07 -19.18
N VAL A 193 23.50 14.74 -20.36
CA VAL A 193 22.06 14.57 -20.57
C VAL A 193 21.51 13.44 -19.70
N ILE A 194 22.19 12.29 -19.64
CA ILE A 194 21.77 11.14 -18.84
C ILE A 194 21.79 11.48 -17.34
N VAL A 195 22.90 12.05 -16.85
CA VAL A 195 23.06 12.39 -15.42
C VAL A 195 22.03 13.44 -15.00
N ILE A 196 21.87 14.51 -15.77
CA ILE A 196 20.86 15.54 -15.50
C ILE A 196 19.46 14.94 -15.56
N GLY A 197 19.17 14.09 -16.56
CA GLY A 197 17.88 13.42 -16.70
C GLY A 197 17.53 12.56 -15.48
N ILE A 198 18.50 11.81 -14.94
CA ILE A 198 18.31 11.00 -13.73
C ILE A 198 18.01 11.90 -12.53
N ILE A 199 18.79 12.97 -12.34
CA ILE A 199 18.58 13.90 -11.23
C ILE A 199 17.20 14.57 -11.32
N LEU A 200 16.80 15.03 -12.51
CA LEU A 200 15.47 15.60 -12.74
C LEU A 200 14.35 14.59 -12.45
N CYS A 201 14.51 13.34 -12.88
CA CYS A 201 13.58 12.26 -12.56
C CYS A 201 13.50 12.01 -11.05
N GLY A 202 14.63 12.04 -10.34
CA GLY A 202 14.70 11.90 -8.89
C GLY A 202 13.98 13.04 -8.16
N VAL A 203 14.27 14.28 -8.53
CA VAL A 203 13.61 15.47 -7.98
C VAL A 203 12.11 15.43 -8.25
N LEU A 204 11.70 15.03 -9.46
CA LEU A 204 10.27 14.89 -9.80
C LEU A 204 9.60 13.79 -8.97
N THR A 205 10.31 12.69 -8.71
CA THR A 205 9.85 11.59 -7.85
C THR A 205 9.56 12.06 -6.43
N LEU A 206 10.45 12.87 -5.87
CA LEU A 206 10.28 13.46 -4.54
C LEU A 206 9.23 14.57 -4.51
N ALA A 207 9.20 15.45 -5.51
CA ALA A 207 8.26 16.56 -5.59
C ALA A 207 6.80 16.09 -5.75
N LEU A 208 6.59 15.02 -6.52
CA LEU A 208 5.28 14.43 -6.76
C LEU A 208 5.01 13.18 -5.91
N GLN A 209 5.71 13.03 -4.77
CA GLN A 209 5.55 11.86 -3.91
C GLN A 209 4.13 11.72 -3.35
N ASN A 210 3.44 12.84 -3.12
CA ASN A 210 2.07 12.86 -2.61
C ASN A 210 0.99 12.85 -3.71
N CYS A 211 1.39 12.80 -4.99
CA CYS A 211 0.45 12.81 -6.11
C CYS A 211 -0.18 11.44 -6.32
N THR A 212 -1.51 11.39 -6.33
CA THR A 212 -2.31 10.16 -6.47
C THR A 212 -2.78 9.89 -7.90
N THR A 213 -2.24 10.60 -8.89
CA THR A 213 -2.63 10.41 -10.29
C THR A 213 -2.24 9.00 -10.77
N PRO A 214 -3.16 8.23 -11.36
CA PRO A 214 -2.93 6.81 -11.68
C PRO A 214 -1.81 6.61 -12.71
N LEU A 215 -1.66 7.54 -13.65
CA LEU A 215 -0.60 7.51 -14.65
C LEU A 215 0.79 7.62 -13.99
N TRP A 216 0.97 8.61 -13.10
CA TRP A 216 2.21 8.82 -12.37
C TRP A 216 2.64 7.59 -11.56
N ILE A 217 1.70 6.99 -10.81
CA ILE A 217 1.97 5.81 -9.99
C ILE A 217 2.43 4.65 -10.88
N ALA A 218 1.79 4.46 -12.03
CA ALA A 218 2.13 3.37 -12.95
C ALA A 218 3.45 3.57 -13.71
N THR A 219 3.86 4.83 -13.96
CA THR A 219 5.01 5.14 -14.83
C THR A 219 6.29 5.49 -14.10
N LYS A 220 6.23 6.14 -12.93
CA LYS A 220 7.41 6.72 -12.25
C LYS A 220 8.55 5.72 -12.02
N SER A 221 8.23 4.52 -11.53
CA SER A 221 9.23 3.50 -11.20
C SER A 221 9.87 2.90 -12.45
N LYS A 222 9.07 2.67 -13.50
CA LYS A 222 9.55 2.20 -14.80
C LYS A 222 10.48 3.21 -15.47
N LEU A 223 10.14 4.50 -15.38
CA LEU A 223 10.96 5.58 -15.93
C LEU A 223 12.32 5.66 -15.23
N SER A 224 12.34 5.72 -13.89
CA SER A 224 13.58 5.77 -13.11
C SER A 224 14.48 4.55 -13.37
N LEU A 225 13.90 3.33 -13.42
CA LEU A 225 14.63 2.11 -13.75
C LEU A 225 15.16 2.13 -15.19
N GLY A 226 14.33 2.49 -16.16
CA GLY A 226 14.73 2.55 -17.56
C GLY A 226 15.89 3.52 -17.80
N LEU A 227 15.85 4.69 -17.15
CA LEU A 227 16.92 5.68 -17.23
C LEU A 227 18.22 5.19 -16.57
N SER A 228 18.12 4.48 -15.45
CA SER A 228 19.26 3.86 -14.76
C SER A 228 19.91 2.74 -15.61
N VAL A 229 19.11 1.93 -16.30
CA VAL A 229 19.59 0.89 -17.22
C VAL A 229 20.32 1.53 -18.41
N LEU A 230 19.70 2.53 -19.04
CA LEU A 230 20.30 3.26 -20.16
C LEU A 230 21.64 3.90 -19.78
N ALA A 231 21.72 4.50 -18.58
CA ALA A 231 22.94 5.07 -18.06
C ALA A 231 24.02 4.01 -17.83
N THR A 232 23.67 2.89 -17.19
CA THR A 232 24.59 1.78 -16.95
C THR A 232 25.18 1.25 -18.26
N LEU A 233 24.33 1.01 -19.26
CA LEU A 233 24.76 0.56 -20.58
C LEU A 233 25.67 1.60 -21.26
N SER A 234 25.31 2.88 -21.21
CA SER A 234 26.08 3.96 -21.83
C SER A 234 27.49 4.09 -21.23
N PHE A 235 27.62 3.99 -19.90
CA PHE A 235 28.92 4.05 -19.22
C PHE A 235 29.77 2.79 -19.45
N MET A 236 29.16 1.61 -19.45
CA MET A 236 29.87 0.35 -19.70
C MET A 236 30.38 0.26 -21.14
N LEU A 237 29.56 0.63 -22.13
CA LEU A 237 29.95 0.66 -23.55
C LEU A 237 31.09 1.64 -23.82
N SER A 238 31.14 2.73 -23.07
CA SER A 238 32.16 3.77 -23.20
C SER A 238 33.40 3.52 -22.32
N LEU A 239 33.55 2.30 -21.77
CA LEU A 239 34.66 1.88 -20.91
C LEU A 239 34.87 2.77 -19.67
N GLN A 240 33.78 3.22 -19.06
CA GLN A 240 33.80 3.93 -17.77
C GLN A 240 33.23 3.03 -16.66
N PRO A 241 33.97 1.97 -16.26
CA PRO A 241 33.44 0.93 -15.39
C PRO A 241 33.08 1.45 -13.99
N TYR A 242 33.81 2.44 -13.44
CA TYR A 242 33.52 2.94 -12.10
C TYR A 242 32.16 3.65 -12.02
N ALA A 243 31.87 4.57 -12.94
CA ALA A 243 30.56 5.23 -13.03
C ALA A 243 29.43 4.22 -13.31
N GLY A 244 29.67 3.28 -14.23
CA GLY A 244 28.73 2.20 -14.52
C GLY A 244 28.43 1.31 -13.30
N MET A 245 29.45 0.97 -12.50
CA MET A 245 29.30 0.16 -11.29
C MET A 245 28.47 0.87 -10.21
N PHE A 246 28.68 2.16 -9.98
CA PHE A 246 27.86 2.92 -9.04
C PHE A 246 26.38 2.91 -9.42
N ILE A 247 26.07 3.18 -10.70
CA ILE A 247 24.68 3.15 -11.18
C ILE A 247 24.12 1.74 -11.13
N LEU A 248 24.92 0.72 -11.44
CA LEU A 248 24.51 -0.68 -11.33
C LEU A 248 24.16 -1.05 -9.89
N ILE A 249 24.92 -0.60 -8.89
CA ILE A 249 24.60 -0.79 -7.47
C ILE A 249 23.25 -0.12 -7.13
N PHE A 250 23.05 1.13 -7.55
CA PHE A 250 21.77 1.82 -7.33
C PHE A 250 20.61 1.11 -8.01
N MET A 251 20.81 0.61 -9.23
CA MET A 251 19.84 -0.19 -9.96
C MET A 251 19.55 -1.52 -9.25
N SER A 252 20.55 -2.20 -8.69
CA SER A 252 20.36 -3.43 -7.90
C SER A 252 19.54 -3.17 -6.63
N ILE A 253 19.81 -2.08 -5.91
CA ILE A 253 19.02 -1.69 -4.73
C ILE A 253 17.56 -1.45 -5.13
N LYS A 254 17.33 -0.70 -6.21
CA LYS A 254 15.98 -0.46 -6.75
C LYS A 254 15.28 -1.76 -7.13
N ALA A 255 15.97 -2.67 -7.82
CA ALA A 255 15.43 -3.95 -8.25
C ALA A 255 15.04 -4.84 -7.04
N LEU A 256 15.89 -4.91 -6.01
CA LEU A 256 15.61 -5.67 -4.79
C LEU A 256 14.39 -5.11 -4.04
N LEU A 257 14.31 -3.78 -3.92
CA LEU A 257 13.16 -3.13 -3.29
C LEU A 257 11.87 -3.38 -4.07
N LEU A 258 11.94 -3.35 -5.40
CA LEU A 258 10.76 -3.58 -6.25
C LEU A 258 10.32 -5.05 -6.17
N ILE A 259 11.24 -6.01 -6.26
CA ILE A 259 10.90 -7.45 -6.17
C ILE A 259 10.30 -7.81 -4.80
N LYS A 260 10.83 -7.24 -3.72
CA LYS A 260 10.35 -7.54 -2.37
C LYS A 260 8.90 -7.07 -2.14
N TRP A 261 8.46 -6.06 -2.89
CA TRP A 261 7.20 -5.35 -2.68
C TRP A 261 6.40 -5.17 -3.98
N ALA A 262 6.60 -6.07 -4.94
CA ALA A 262 5.84 -6.20 -6.19
C ALA A 262 4.76 -7.26 -6.04
#